data_AF-A0A3D2RTW1-F1
#
_entry.id   AF-A0A3D2RTW1-F1
#
_cell.length_a   1.000
_cell.length_b   1.000
_cell.length_c   1.000
_cell.angle_alpha   90.00
_cell.angle_beta   90.00
_cell.angle_gamma   90.00
#
_symmetry.space_group_name_H-M   'P 1'
#
loop_
_entity.id
_entity.type
_entity.pdbx_description
1 polymer ?
#
loop_
_entity_poly.entity_id
_entity_poly.type
_entity_poly.pdbx_seq_one_letter_code
_entity_poly.pdbx_strand_id
1 'polypeptide(L)'
;MVLIALSLFLLAIILPSPAQNVKDKGLILYFSFDKENGGKIKDQTGGGNDGDLNKGKINTKESVYGKGALEMKDQQSSLTVESFKELEDYQDNSYLFWLYFIEGSNGSWSQIIAKKAPGSDRSPGIWTCP
;
A
#
# COMPACT_ATOMS: atom_id res chain seq x y z
N MET A 1 -30.32 11.51 31.24
CA MET A 1 -30.10 12.01 29.87
C MET A 1 -28.63 12.15 29.48
N VAL A 2 -27.74 12.62 30.37
CA VAL A 2 -26.30 12.78 30.07
C VAL A 2 -25.56 11.43 29.86
N LEU A 3 -25.92 10.38 30.61
CA LEU A 3 -25.28 9.05 30.46
C LEU A 3 -25.59 8.33 29.13
N ILE A 4 -26.77 8.57 28.53
CA ILE A 4 -27.14 7.94 27.25
C ILE A 4 -26.42 8.61 26.08
N ALA A 5 -26.14 9.92 26.19
CA ALA A 5 -25.38 10.64 25.18
C ALA A 5 -23.89 10.20 25.15
N LEU A 6 -23.30 9.87 26.31
CA LEU A 6 -21.92 9.37 26.37
C LEU A 6 -21.76 7.95 25.81
N SER A 7 -22.75 7.06 25.99
CA SER A 7 -22.67 5.69 25.45
C SER A 7 -22.80 5.63 23.93
N LEU A 8 -23.59 6.52 23.33
CA LEU A 8 -23.70 6.68 21.87
C LEU A 8 -22.40 7.24 21.24
N PHE A 9 -21.70 8.12 21.95
CA PHE A 9 -20.41 8.66 21.47
C PHE A 9 -19.29 7.61 21.50
N LEU A 10 -19.29 6.70 22.48
CA LEU A 10 -18.33 5.58 22.52
C LEU A 10 -18.60 4.51 21.46
N LEU A 11 -19.86 4.26 21.09
CA LEU A 11 -20.21 3.28 20.05
C LEU A 11 -19.75 3.71 18.64
N ALA A 12 -19.74 5.02 18.36
CA ALA A 12 -19.33 5.54 17.07
C ALA A 12 -17.83 5.37 16.79
N ILE A 13 -17.00 5.20 17.82
CA ILE A 13 -15.54 5.03 17.68
C ILE A 13 -15.18 3.58 17.31
N ILE A 14 -16.09 2.62 17.53
CA ILE A 14 -15.85 1.18 17.31
C ILE A 14 -16.44 0.72 15.98
N LEU A 15 -17.08 1.59 15.18
CA LEU A 15 -17.54 1.17 13.86
C LEU A 15 -16.33 0.71 13.04
N PRO A 16 -16.20 -0.59 12.72
CA PRO A 16 -15.17 -1.01 11.78
C PRO A 16 -15.46 -0.22 10.51
N SER A 17 -14.49 0.60 10.10
CA SER A 17 -14.50 1.12 8.73
C SER A 17 -14.79 -0.08 7.83
N PRO A 18 -15.71 0.00 6.85
CA PRO A 18 -15.86 -1.08 5.89
C PRO A 18 -14.51 -1.26 5.18
N ALA A 19 -13.67 -2.14 5.72
CA ALA A 19 -12.62 -2.80 4.99
C ALA A 19 -13.39 -3.50 3.88
N GLN A 20 -13.25 -2.97 2.67
CA GLN A 20 -13.91 -3.55 1.51
C GLN A 20 -13.42 -4.99 1.45
N ASN A 21 -14.31 -5.93 1.75
CA ASN A 21 -13.99 -7.34 1.75
C ASN A 21 -13.79 -7.72 0.27
N VAL A 22 -12.56 -7.64 -0.23
CA VAL A 22 -12.26 -7.93 -1.62
C VAL A 22 -12.38 -9.44 -1.81
N LYS A 23 -13.51 -9.88 -2.34
CA LYS A 23 -13.82 -11.29 -2.57
C LYS A 23 -13.25 -11.79 -3.89
N ASP A 24 -11.96 -11.60 -4.10
CA ASP A 24 -11.23 -12.23 -5.19
C ASP A 24 -10.27 -13.27 -4.59
N LYS A 25 -10.48 -14.55 -4.94
CA LYS A 25 -9.66 -15.65 -4.42
C LYS A 25 -8.21 -15.61 -4.91
N GLY A 26 -7.94 -14.92 -6.02
CA GLY A 26 -6.60 -14.76 -6.57
C GLY A 26 -5.89 -13.50 -6.07
N LEU A 27 -6.57 -12.59 -5.36
CA LEU A 27 -5.98 -11.37 -4.85
C LEU A 27 -5.27 -11.63 -3.53
N ILE A 28 -3.94 -11.69 -3.58
CA ILE A 28 -3.09 -12.05 -2.43
C ILE A 28 -2.54 -10.85 -1.66
N LEU A 29 -2.63 -9.63 -2.23
CA LEU A 29 -2.18 -8.40 -1.60
C LEU A 29 -2.95 -7.21 -2.17
N TYR A 30 -3.45 -6.33 -1.29
CA TYR A 30 -4.15 -5.13 -1.73
C TYR A 30 -3.96 -3.96 -0.77
N PHE A 31 -3.47 -2.84 -1.32
CA PHE A 31 -3.36 -1.58 -0.61
C PHE A 31 -4.31 -0.54 -1.20
N SER A 32 -5.27 -0.08 -0.41
CA SER A 32 -6.20 0.99 -0.80
C SER A 32 -5.63 2.39 -0.63
N PHE A 33 -4.51 2.52 0.10
CA PHE A 33 -3.88 3.80 0.44
C PHE A 33 -4.82 4.82 1.12
N ASP A 34 -5.82 4.34 1.88
CA ASP A 34 -6.77 5.23 2.57
C ASP A 34 -6.16 5.95 3.77
N LYS A 35 -5.19 5.31 4.44
CA LYS A 35 -4.50 5.83 5.62
C LYS A 35 -3.19 5.06 5.86
N GLU A 36 -2.25 5.72 6.53
CA GLU A 36 -1.12 5.08 7.20
C GLU A 36 -1.32 5.09 8.71
N ASN A 37 -0.71 4.13 9.42
CA ASN A 37 -0.69 4.11 10.88
C ASN A 37 0.70 3.71 11.37
N GLY A 38 1.45 4.67 11.93
CA GLY A 38 2.79 4.40 12.48
C GLY A 38 3.78 3.85 11.46
N GLY A 39 3.72 4.30 10.21
CA GLY A 39 4.56 3.79 9.12
C GLY A 39 4.09 2.46 8.53
N LYS A 40 2.88 1.97 8.86
CA LYS A 40 2.28 0.78 8.25
C LYS A 40 1.13 1.11 7.33
N ILE A 41 1.06 0.43 6.19
CA ILE A 41 -0.09 0.41 5.26
C ILE A 41 -0.79 -0.93 5.36
N LYS A 42 -2.08 -0.90 5.68
CA LYS A 42 -2.86 -2.10 5.94
C LYS A 42 -3.18 -2.87 4.65
N ASP A 43 -2.87 -4.16 4.62
CA ASP A 43 -3.35 -5.10 3.62
C ASP A 43 -4.86 -5.33 3.80
N GLN A 44 -5.61 -5.03 2.75
CA GLN A 44 -7.08 -5.08 2.73
C GLN A 44 -7.64 -6.43 2.29
N THR A 45 -6.80 -7.39 1.88
CA THR A 45 -7.25 -8.76 1.58
C THR A 45 -7.63 -9.53 2.86
N GLY A 46 -7.08 -9.11 4.00
CA GLY A 46 -7.17 -9.83 5.27
C GLY A 46 -6.06 -10.86 5.48
N GLY A 47 -5.11 -10.99 4.54
CA GLY A 47 -3.93 -11.86 4.66
C GLY A 47 -2.93 -11.42 5.73
N GLY A 48 -2.96 -10.14 6.11
CA GLY A 48 -2.10 -9.59 7.17
C GLY A 48 -0.71 -9.17 6.67
N ASN A 49 -0.53 -9.09 5.35
CA ASN A 49 0.72 -8.71 4.70
C ASN A 49 0.86 -7.18 4.64
N ASP A 50 0.77 -6.53 5.81
CA ASP A 50 0.84 -5.07 5.93
C ASP A 50 2.20 -4.55 5.46
N GLY A 51 2.19 -3.47 4.68
CA GLY A 51 3.41 -2.86 4.15
C GLY A 51 4.06 -1.89 5.13
N ASP A 52 5.39 -1.90 5.14
CA ASP A 52 6.26 -0.94 5.83
C ASP A 52 6.56 0.25 4.92
N LEU A 53 6.01 1.41 5.29
CA LEU A 53 6.21 2.67 4.60
C LEU A 53 7.39 3.42 5.24
N ASN A 54 8.45 3.58 4.46
CA ASN A 54 9.60 4.39 4.81
C ASN A 54 9.60 5.68 3.98
N LYS A 55 9.58 6.85 4.63
CA LYS A 55 9.69 8.21 4.04
C LYS A 55 8.67 8.62 2.97
N GLY A 56 7.88 7.69 2.44
CA GLY A 56 6.69 7.99 1.66
C GLY A 56 5.54 8.46 2.56
N LYS A 57 4.43 8.87 1.95
CA LYS A 57 3.22 9.28 2.65
C LYS A 57 1.98 9.00 1.82
N ILE A 58 0.81 9.09 2.45
CA ILE A 58 -0.48 9.09 1.75
C ILE A 58 -0.87 10.53 1.34
N ASN A 59 -1.10 10.74 0.05
CA ASN A 59 -1.70 11.97 -0.49
C ASN A 59 -3.22 11.78 -0.67
N THR A 60 -4.02 12.58 0.02
CA THR A 60 -5.49 12.49 -0.01
C THR A 60 -6.15 13.50 -0.97
N LYS A 61 -5.36 14.32 -1.67
CA LYS A 61 -5.87 15.30 -2.65
C LYS A 61 -6.01 14.70 -4.05
N GLU A 62 -5.18 13.71 -4.36
CA GLU A 62 -5.11 13.07 -5.68
C GLU A 62 -5.20 11.55 -5.49
N SER A 63 -6.24 10.92 -6.03
CA SER A 63 -6.41 9.47 -5.99
C SER A 63 -7.31 9.01 -7.14
N VAL A 64 -7.06 7.79 -7.63
CA VAL A 64 -7.96 7.12 -8.59
C VAL A 64 -8.94 6.20 -7.87
N TYR A 65 -8.49 5.56 -6.79
CA TYR A 65 -9.27 4.65 -5.97
C TYR A 65 -8.90 4.83 -4.49
N GLY A 66 -9.87 4.62 -3.59
CA GLY A 66 -9.68 4.83 -2.16
C GLY A 66 -9.80 6.31 -1.77
N LYS A 67 -9.27 6.66 -0.60
CA LYS A 67 -9.24 8.02 -0.04
C LYS A 67 -7.91 8.73 -0.28
N GLY A 68 -6.95 8.04 -0.88
CA GLY A 68 -5.61 8.59 -1.13
C GLY A 68 -4.79 7.75 -2.10
N ALA A 69 -3.60 8.23 -2.38
CA ALA A 69 -2.58 7.57 -3.18
C ALA A 69 -1.23 7.57 -2.45
N LEU A 70 -0.39 6.58 -2.74
CA LEU A 70 0.97 6.52 -2.25
C LEU A 70 1.85 7.56 -2.97
N GLU A 71 2.38 8.53 -2.23
CA GLU A 71 3.27 9.58 -2.74
C GLU A 71 4.72 9.32 -2.31
N MET A 72 5.62 9.18 -3.30
CA MET A 72 7.05 8.90 -3.11
C MET A 72 7.90 10.06 -3.66
N LYS A 73 8.18 11.07 -2.82
CA LYS A 73 9.02 12.23 -3.22
C LYS A 73 10.47 12.13 -2.75
N ASP A 74 10.71 11.56 -1.57
CA ASP A 74 12.08 11.33 -1.09
C ASP A 74 12.71 10.18 -1.87
N GLN A 75 13.96 10.32 -2.30
CA GLN A 75 14.67 9.30 -3.11
C GLN A 75 14.85 7.96 -2.37
N GLN A 76 14.71 7.96 -1.05
CA GLN A 76 14.78 6.77 -0.19
C GLN A 76 13.37 6.31 0.23
N SER A 77 12.31 6.84 -0.38
CA SER A 77 10.94 6.40 -0.09
C SER A 77 10.72 4.98 -0.59
N SER A 78 10.09 4.16 0.23
CA SER A 78 9.71 2.80 -0.14
C SER A 78 8.47 2.35 0.61
N LEU A 79 7.73 1.44 -0.02
CA LEU A 79 6.74 0.60 0.65
C LEU A 79 7.20 -0.84 0.46
N THR A 80 7.56 -1.51 1.55
CA THR A 80 8.08 -2.88 1.51
C THR A 80 7.12 -3.83 2.19
N VAL A 81 7.01 -5.04 1.65
CA VAL A 81 6.24 -6.13 2.25
C VAL A 81 7.20 -7.30 2.38
N GLU A 82 7.24 -7.90 3.57
CA GLU A 82 8.01 -9.12 3.80
C GLU A 82 7.47 -10.26 2.94
N SER A 83 8.34 -11.21 2.61
CA SER A 83 7.89 -12.39 1.87
C SER A 83 6.87 -13.19 2.68
N PHE A 84 5.90 -13.79 1.98
CA PHE A 84 4.87 -14.65 2.56
C PHE A 84 4.59 -15.82 1.62
N LYS A 85 3.97 -16.87 2.14
CA LYS A 85 3.86 -18.18 1.47
C LYS A 85 3.36 -18.07 0.02
N GLU A 86 2.29 -17.31 -0.20
CA GLU A 86 1.66 -17.15 -1.52
C GLU A 86 2.54 -16.39 -2.53
N LEU A 87 3.51 -15.59 -2.07
CA LEU A 87 4.49 -14.90 -2.92
C LEU A 87 5.77 -15.72 -3.19
N GLU A 88 5.97 -16.80 -2.42
CA GLU A 88 7.11 -17.72 -2.55
C GLU A 88 6.78 -18.92 -3.43
N ASP A 89 5.52 -19.36 -3.42
CA ASP A 89 5.04 -20.37 -4.34
C ASP A 89 5.08 -19.80 -5.78
N TYR A 90 5.93 -20.39 -6.63
CA TYR A 90 6.08 -19.92 -8.02
C TYR A 90 4.79 -20.13 -8.80
N GLN A 91 4.02 -19.06 -8.93
CA GLN A 91 2.83 -18.96 -9.78
C GLN A 91 2.91 -17.70 -10.64
N ASP A 92 2.20 -17.71 -11.76
CA ASP A 92 2.03 -16.53 -12.58
C ASP A 92 1.31 -15.45 -11.75
N ASN A 93 1.95 -14.29 -11.61
CA ASN A 93 1.43 -13.18 -10.83
C ASN A 93 0.99 -12.04 -11.75
N SER A 94 -0.14 -11.43 -11.43
CA SER A 94 -0.60 -10.21 -12.09
C SER A 94 -0.51 -9.03 -11.12
N TYR A 95 0.00 -7.90 -11.62
CA TYR A 95 0.03 -6.64 -10.88
C TYR A 95 -0.89 -5.64 -11.56
N LEU A 96 -1.75 -5.00 -10.77
CA LEU A 96 -2.63 -3.93 -11.24
C LEU A 96 -2.47 -2.72 -10.32
N PHE A 97 -2.06 -1.60 -10.89
CA PHE A 97 -1.90 -0.35 -10.15
C PHE A 97 -2.04 0.84 -11.08
N TRP A 98 -2.40 1.99 -10.51
CA TRP A 98 -2.36 3.29 -11.19
C TRP A 98 -1.02 3.96 -10.89
N LEU A 99 -0.45 4.63 -11.89
CA LEU A 99 0.82 5.32 -11.76
C LEU A 99 0.67 6.77 -12.22
N TYR A 100 1.23 7.69 -11.43
CA TYR A 100 1.31 9.11 -11.76
C TYR A 100 2.73 9.61 -11.47
N PHE A 101 3.36 10.22 -12.47
CA PHE A 101 4.69 10.81 -12.33
C PHE A 101 4.53 12.26 -11.86
N ILE A 102 4.92 12.52 -10.60
CA ILE A 102 4.76 13.83 -9.93
C ILE A 102 5.59 14.92 -10.61
N GLU A 103 6.78 14.53 -11.06
CA GLU A 103 7.70 15.36 -11.84
C GLU A 103 8.07 14.58 -13.11
N GLY A 104 8.47 15.30 -14.15
CA GLY A 104 8.96 14.69 -15.39
C GLY A 104 10.33 14.03 -15.20
N SER A 105 11.10 13.92 -16.28
CA SER A 105 12.39 13.23 -16.23
C SER A 105 13.34 13.76 -15.16
N ASN A 106 13.85 12.85 -14.34
CA ASN A 106 14.91 13.12 -13.37
C ASN A 106 16.29 12.60 -13.85
N GLY A 107 16.36 12.11 -15.10
CA GLY A 107 17.58 11.56 -15.71
C GLY A 107 18.15 10.32 -15.02
N SER A 108 17.40 9.68 -14.11
CA SER A 108 17.86 8.58 -13.28
C SER A 108 16.87 7.40 -13.28
N TRP A 109 17.40 6.19 -13.20
CA TRP A 109 16.55 5.00 -13.05
C TRP A 109 15.86 4.99 -11.69
N SER A 110 14.54 4.79 -11.71
CA SER A 110 13.67 4.71 -10.55
C SER A 110 12.92 3.38 -10.54
N GLN A 111 12.74 2.79 -9.36
CA GLN A 111 12.04 1.53 -9.18
C GLN A 111 10.55 1.78 -8.93
N ILE A 112 9.65 1.16 -9.72
CA ILE A 112 8.20 1.20 -9.44
C ILE A 112 7.85 0.04 -8.51
N ILE A 113 8.25 -1.18 -8.89
CA ILE A 113 8.12 -2.38 -8.06
C ILE A 113 9.28 -3.31 -8.37
N ALA A 114 9.85 -3.93 -7.35
CA ALA A 114 10.82 -5.00 -7.55
C ALA A 114 10.78 -6.01 -6.42
N LYS A 115 11.15 -7.24 -6.74
CA LYS A 115 11.39 -8.29 -5.75
C LYS A 115 12.88 -8.33 -5.45
N LYS A 116 13.26 -8.04 -4.21
CA LYS A 116 14.66 -8.04 -3.78
C LYS A 116 15.31 -9.40 -4.07
N ALA A 117 16.36 -9.40 -4.88
CA ALA A 117 17.15 -10.60 -5.14
C ALA A 117 18.12 -10.86 -3.98
N PRO A 118 18.24 -12.11 -3.49
CA PRO A 118 19.22 -12.46 -2.46
C PRO A 118 20.64 -12.11 -2.91
N GLY A 119 21.35 -11.28 -2.14
CA GLY A 119 22.75 -10.94 -2.40
C GLY A 119 23.03 -10.07 -3.63
N SER A 120 22.01 -9.48 -4.25
CA SER A 120 22.17 -8.58 -5.39
C SER A 120 21.45 -7.24 -5.18
N ASP A 121 22.03 -6.18 -5.73
CA ASP A 121 21.39 -4.87 -5.88
C ASP A 121 20.44 -4.82 -7.09
N ARG A 122 20.57 -5.77 -8.03
CA ARG A 122 19.69 -5.90 -9.19
C ARG A 122 18.49 -6.77 -8.86
N SER A 123 17.35 -6.12 -8.70
CA SER A 123 16.09 -6.77 -8.40
C SER A 123 15.22 -6.89 -9.66
N PRO A 124 14.69 -8.07 -10.01
CA PRO A 124 13.69 -8.18 -11.06
C PRO A 124 12.47 -7.32 -10.69
N GLY A 125 11.96 -6.55 -11.65
CA GLY A 125 10.93 -5.57 -11.38
C GLY A 125 10.58 -4.70 -12.57
N ILE A 126 9.69 -3.76 -12.33
CA ILE A 126 9.33 -2.69 -13.27
C ILE A 126 10.13 -1.45 -12.86
N TRP A 127 10.96 -1.01 -13.80
CA TRP A 127 11.83 0.15 -13.66
C TRP A 127 11.45 1.21 -14.69
N THR A 128 11.68 2.46 -14.35
CA THR A 128 11.42 3.59 -15.23
C THR A 128 12.61 4.53 -15.23
N CYS A 129 12.89 5.11 -16.39
CA CYS A 129 13.76 6.27 -16.55
C CYS A 129 12.87 7.35 -17.17
N PRO A 130 11.97 7.94 -16.36
CA PRO A 130 10.99 8.90 -16.84
C PRO A 130 11.69 10.16 -17.32
#